data_AF-A0A7S3KY61-F1
#
_entry.id   AF-A0A7S3KY61-F1
#
_cell.length_a   1.000
_cell.length_b   1.000
_cell.length_c   1.000
_cell.angle_alpha   90.00
_cell.angle_beta   90.00
_cell.angle_gamma   90.00
#
_symmetry.space_group_name_H-M   'P 1'
#
loop_
_entity.id
_entity.type
_entity.pdbx_description
1 polymer ?
#
loop_
_entity_poly.entity_id
_entity_poly.type
_entity_poly.pdbx_seq_one_letter_code
_entity_poly.pdbx_strand_id
1 'polypeptide(L)'
;LAVTAGATAVGGAVVGGAALAYLIQQQQQDENFLFTPQAGSLEGQTIFITGGTGSSLGLETAKRLTAGNPAQIIITARTAAKGDIALADIRTYMKESNPDSLTTLSYKILDLDSIQGIREAVASWEDNLPTINCLV
;
A
#
# COMPACT_ATOMS: atom_id res chain seq x y z
N LEU A 1 8.27 8.69 56.69
CA LEU A 1 8.41 10.05 56.14
C LEU A 1 8.27 9.93 54.62
N ALA A 2 7.19 10.47 54.05
CA ALA A 2 6.92 10.75 52.60
C ALA A 2 6.94 9.57 51.58
N VAL A 3 6.14 9.45 50.50
CA VAL A 3 5.03 10.16 49.81
C VAL A 3 4.54 9.15 48.72
N THR A 4 3.27 8.71 48.64
CA THR A 4 2.19 9.08 47.66
C THR A 4 2.61 8.96 46.18
N ALA A 5 1.96 8.21 45.27
CA ALA A 5 0.61 8.40 44.67
C ALA A 5 0.32 7.20 43.72
N GLY A 6 -0.90 6.78 43.39
CA GLY A 6 -2.25 7.20 43.70
C GLY A 6 -3.19 6.25 42.93
N ALA A 7 -3.82 5.31 43.62
CA ALA A 7 -4.86 4.47 43.05
C ALA A 7 -6.20 5.17 43.29
N THR A 8 -6.64 5.98 42.34
CA THR A 8 -8.04 6.43 42.31
C THR A 8 -8.90 5.28 41.82
N ALA A 9 -9.51 4.59 42.79
CA ALA A 9 -10.64 3.72 42.56
C ALA A 9 -11.77 4.54 41.93
N VAL A 10 -12.24 4.11 40.76
CA VAL A 10 -13.54 4.53 40.23
C VAL A 10 -14.33 3.27 39.95
N GLY A 11 -15.40 3.09 40.72
CA GLY A 11 -16.61 2.35 40.31
C GLY A 11 -16.44 0.86 40.04
N GLY A 12 -16.87 0.04 40.99
CA GLY A 12 -17.04 -1.39 40.77
C GLY A 12 -17.99 -1.67 39.60
N ALA A 13 -17.49 -2.43 38.63
CA ALA A 13 -18.30 -3.30 37.80
C ALA A 13 -17.54 -4.64 37.77
N VAL A 14 -18.15 -5.70 38.31
CA VAL A 14 -17.67 -7.06 38.09
C VAL A 14 -17.99 -7.35 36.63
N VAL A 15 -17.06 -7.03 35.75
CA VAL A 15 -17.21 -7.34 34.34
C VAL A 15 -17.07 -8.86 34.23
N GLY A 16 -18.18 -9.57 34.02
CA GLY A 16 -18.15 -11.02 33.83
C GLY A 16 -17.14 -11.38 32.73
N GLY A 17 -16.51 -12.56 32.81
CA GLY A 17 -15.39 -12.92 31.93
C GLY A 17 -15.65 -12.69 30.43
N ALA A 18 -16.90 -12.82 29.99
CA ALA A 18 -17.33 -12.51 28.63
C ALA A 18 -17.26 -11.01 28.28
N ALA A 19 -17.63 -10.11 29.17
CA ALA A 19 -17.58 -8.67 28.94
C ALA A 19 -16.14 -8.13 29.07
N LEU A 20 -15.29 -8.73 29.91
CA LEU A 20 -13.87 -8.40 29.93
C LEU A 20 -13.19 -8.92 28.65
N ALA A 21 -13.51 -10.15 28.22
CA ALA A 21 -13.06 -10.67 26.93
C ALA A 21 -13.54 -9.81 25.77
N TYR A 22 -14.79 -9.31 25.80
CA TYR A 22 -15.34 -8.42 24.79
C TYR A 22 -14.60 -7.07 24.73
N LEU A 23 -14.27 -6.48 25.88
CA LEU A 23 -13.49 -5.24 25.93
C LEU A 23 -12.04 -5.44 25.46
N ILE A 24 -11.42 -6.56 25.83
CA ILE A 24 -10.08 -6.94 25.33
C ILE A 24 -10.12 -7.18 23.81
N GLN A 25 -11.21 -7.76 23.29
CA GLN A 25 -11.38 -8.05 21.86
C GLN A 25 -11.63 -6.79 21.04
N GLN A 26 -12.34 -5.79 21.59
CA GLN A 26 -12.49 -4.48 20.93
C GLN A 26 -11.19 -3.67 20.95
N GLN A 27 -10.40 -3.70 22.03
CA GLN A 27 -9.09 -3.04 22.06
C GLN A 27 -8.07 -3.67 21.10
N GLN A 28 -8.21 -4.95 20.76
CA GLN A 28 -7.32 -5.63 19.81
C GLN A 28 -7.62 -5.33 18.33
N GLN A 29 -8.75 -4.70 17.99
CA GLN A 29 -9.10 -4.41 16.59
C GLN A 29 -8.47 -3.13 16.02
N ASP A 30 -7.90 -2.25 16.85
CA ASP A 30 -7.28 -0.98 16.40
C ASP A 30 -5.74 -1.06 16.18
N GLU A 31 -5.08 -2.13 16.60
CA GLU A 31 -3.61 -2.24 16.58
C GLU A 31 -3.02 -2.68 15.22
N ASN A 32 -3.86 -2.85 14.18
CA ASN A 32 -3.41 -3.18 12.82
C ASN A 32 -4.21 -2.39 11.76
N PHE A 33 -4.31 -1.07 11.92
CA PHE A 33 -4.91 -0.18 10.92
C PHE A 33 -4.01 -0.06 9.67
N LEU A 34 -3.97 -1.13 8.87
CA LEU A 34 -3.40 -1.08 7.53
C LEU A 34 -4.38 -0.33 6.62
N PHE A 35 -3.93 0.81 6.09
CA PHE A 35 -4.72 1.59 5.14
C PHE A 35 -5.15 0.71 3.97
N THR A 36 -6.47 0.64 3.77
CA THR A 36 -7.10 -0.03 2.64
C THR A 36 -8.03 0.98 1.98
N PRO A 37 -7.78 1.37 0.72
CA PRO A 37 -8.67 2.28 0.00
C PRO A 37 -10.05 1.63 -0.20
N GLN A 38 -11.09 2.46 -0.26
CA GLN A 38 -12.43 1.98 -0.60
C GLN A 38 -12.43 1.36 -2.00
N ALA A 39 -13.12 0.24 -2.19
CA ALA A 39 -13.26 -0.40 -3.50
C ALA A 39 -13.83 0.58 -4.55
N GLY A 40 -13.21 0.60 -5.73
CA GLY A 40 -13.59 1.48 -6.84
C GLY A 40 -13.20 2.96 -6.68
N SER A 41 -12.64 3.37 -5.54
CA SER A 41 -12.29 4.78 -5.28
C SER A 41 -11.18 5.34 -6.20
N LEU A 42 -10.45 4.47 -6.89
CA LEU A 42 -9.36 4.83 -7.80
C LEU A 42 -9.66 4.49 -9.26
N GLU A 43 -10.91 4.16 -9.60
CA GLU A 43 -11.30 3.81 -10.97
C GLU A 43 -10.88 4.89 -11.98
N GLY A 44 -10.38 4.45 -13.13
CA GLY A 44 -9.89 5.34 -14.18
C GLY A 44 -8.50 5.95 -13.92
N GLN A 45 -7.95 5.81 -12.71
CA GLN A 45 -6.68 6.44 -12.35
C GLN A 45 -5.47 5.61 -12.81
N THR A 46 -4.49 6.30 -13.39
CA THR A 46 -3.15 5.77 -13.62
C THR A 46 -2.21 6.27 -12.53
N ILE A 47 -1.60 5.34 -11.80
CA ILE A 47 -0.73 5.61 -10.66
C ILE A 47 0.69 5.18 -11.01
N PHE A 48 1.63 6.12 -10.97
CA PHE A 48 3.05 5.87 -11.20
C PHE A 48 3.80 5.93 -9.88
N ILE A 49 4.50 4.85 -9.54
CA ILE A 49 5.16 4.68 -8.24
C ILE A 49 6.66 4.53 -8.45
N THR A 50 7.41 5.48 -7.92
CA THR A 50 8.86 5.39 -7.85
C THR A 50 9.29 4.43 -6.74
N GLY A 51 10.43 3.75 -6.91
CA GLY A 51 10.98 2.84 -5.91
C GLY A 51 10.13 1.59 -5.62
N GLY A 52 9.25 1.17 -6.53
CA GLY A 52 8.28 0.07 -6.32
C GLY A 52 8.83 -1.37 -6.34
N THR A 53 10.11 -1.60 -6.01
CA THR A 53 10.72 -2.95 -6.05
C THR A 53 11.33 -3.36 -4.71
N GLY A 54 11.48 -4.67 -4.46
CA GLY A 54 12.05 -5.22 -3.22
C GLY A 54 11.22 -4.92 -1.98
N SER A 55 11.81 -5.01 -0.79
CA SER A 55 11.15 -4.69 0.49
C SER A 55 11.04 -3.17 0.72
N SER A 56 10.31 -2.50 -0.16
CA SER A 56 10.16 -1.03 -0.18
C SER A 56 8.73 -0.59 0.12
N LEU A 57 8.61 0.65 0.59
CA LEU A 57 7.31 1.29 0.78
C LEU A 57 6.55 1.44 -0.54
N GLY A 58 7.24 1.69 -1.65
CA GLY A 58 6.62 1.77 -2.98
C GLY A 58 5.93 0.47 -3.39
N LEU A 59 6.57 -0.69 -3.13
CA LEU A 59 5.95 -2.00 -3.40
C LEU A 59 4.70 -2.21 -2.53
N GLU A 60 4.80 -1.89 -1.25
CA GLU A 60 3.71 -2.02 -0.29
C GLU A 60 2.54 -1.06 -0.55
N THR A 61 2.83 0.13 -1.06
CA THR A 61 1.85 1.09 -1.56
C THR A 61 1.18 0.55 -2.82
N ALA A 62 1.94 0.02 -3.79
CA ALA A 62 1.38 -0.54 -5.02
C ALA A 62 0.39 -1.67 -4.72
N LYS A 63 0.76 -2.60 -3.82
CA LYS A 63 -0.12 -3.68 -3.33
C LYS A 63 -1.43 -3.13 -2.76
N ARG A 64 -1.36 -2.18 -1.83
CA ARG A 64 -2.57 -1.65 -1.17
C ARG A 64 -3.48 -0.90 -2.12
N LEU A 65 -2.90 -0.16 -3.06
CA LEU A 65 -3.68 0.63 -4.01
C LEU A 65 -4.48 -0.24 -4.99
N THR A 66 -4.15 -1.53 -5.20
CA THR A 66 -4.98 -2.42 -6.03
C THR A 66 -6.38 -2.64 -5.45
N ALA A 67 -6.57 -2.48 -4.14
CA ALA A 67 -7.90 -2.57 -3.51
C ALA A 67 -8.85 -1.46 -4.00
N GLY A 68 -8.32 -0.31 -4.42
CA GLY A 68 -9.12 0.79 -4.98
C GLY A 68 -9.52 0.61 -6.44
N ASN A 69 -9.10 -0.49 -7.09
CA ASN A 69 -9.34 -0.81 -8.50
C ASN A 69 -8.91 0.29 -9.51
N PRO A 70 -7.65 0.78 -9.45
CA PRO A 70 -7.15 1.73 -10.43
C PRO A 70 -7.13 1.15 -11.84
N ALA A 71 -7.17 2.02 -12.86
CA ALA A 71 -7.04 1.58 -14.25
C ALA A 71 -5.64 0.98 -14.49
N GLN A 72 -4.60 1.64 -13.99
CA GLN A 72 -3.22 1.18 -14.17
C GLN A 72 -2.33 1.55 -12.98
N ILE A 73 -1.47 0.62 -12.58
CA ILE A 73 -0.33 0.88 -11.70
C ILE A 73 0.95 0.60 -12.48
N ILE A 74 1.83 1.60 -12.52
CA ILE A 74 3.15 1.54 -13.12
C ILE A 74 4.17 1.70 -12.01
N ILE A 75 5.04 0.71 -11.80
CA ILE A 75 6.15 0.84 -10.85
C ILE A 75 7.47 1.11 -11.58
N THR A 76 8.42 1.76 -10.93
CA THR A 76 9.78 1.90 -11.49
C THR A 76 10.71 0.81 -10.99
N ALA A 77 11.56 0.30 -11.86
CA ALA A 77 12.63 -0.63 -11.50
C ALA A 77 13.95 -0.22 -12.15
N ARG A 78 15.08 -0.47 -11.46
CA ARG A 78 16.41 -0.26 -12.06
C ARG A 78 16.81 -1.38 -13.03
N THR A 79 16.18 -2.55 -12.94
CA THR A 79 16.43 -3.69 -13.84
C THR A 79 15.13 -4.43 -14.11
N ALA A 80 15.03 -5.10 -15.27
CA ALA A 80 13.86 -5.87 -15.66
C ALA A 80 13.54 -6.97 -14.64
N ALA A 81 14.55 -7.73 -14.22
CA ALA A 81 14.39 -8.79 -13.22
C ALA A 81 13.75 -8.30 -11.91
N LYS A 82 14.12 -7.09 -11.42
CA LYS A 82 13.50 -6.51 -10.22
C LYS A 82 12.06 -6.09 -10.46
N GLY A 83 11.77 -5.57 -11.66
CA GLY A 83 10.41 -5.21 -12.08
C GLY A 83 9.51 -6.44 -12.15
N ASP A 84 9.95 -7.50 -12.82
CA ASP A 84 9.18 -8.74 -12.98
C ASP A 84 8.82 -9.39 -11.64
N ILE A 85 9.78 -9.46 -10.71
CA ILE A 85 9.55 -9.97 -9.34
C ILE A 85 8.51 -9.10 -8.63
N ALA A 86 8.67 -7.78 -8.66
CA ALA A 86 7.74 -6.88 -8.00
C ALA A 86 6.31 -6.95 -8.59
N LEU A 87 6.16 -7.09 -9.91
CA LEU A 87 4.84 -7.30 -10.51
C LEU A 87 4.20 -8.61 -10.09
N ALA A 88 4.98 -9.69 -9.97
CA ALA A 88 4.48 -10.97 -9.51
C ALA A 88 3.94 -10.86 -8.07
N ASP A 89 4.67 -10.15 -7.21
CA ASP A 89 4.26 -9.90 -5.82
C ASP A 89 2.98 -9.06 -5.75
N ILE A 90 2.90 -7.96 -6.50
CA ILE A 90 1.70 -7.10 -6.55
C ILE A 90 0.51 -7.89 -7.11
N ARG A 91 0.72 -8.66 -8.18
CA ARG A 91 -0.34 -9.46 -8.81
C ARG A 91 -0.86 -10.56 -7.89
N THR A 92 0.03 -11.20 -7.12
CA THR A 92 -0.37 -12.22 -6.14
C THR A 92 -1.24 -11.58 -5.06
N TYR A 93 -0.77 -10.48 -4.47
CA TYR A 93 -1.54 -9.74 -3.47
C TYR A 93 -2.88 -9.22 -4.02
N MET A 94 -2.90 -8.69 -5.25
CA MET A 94 -4.11 -8.21 -5.91
C MET A 94 -5.14 -9.33 -6.04
N LYS A 95 -4.74 -10.53 -6.48
CA LYS A 95 -5.66 -11.67 -6.60
C LYS A 95 -6.19 -12.16 -5.26
N GLU A 96 -5.40 -12.04 -4.19
CA GLU A 96 -5.82 -12.41 -2.83
C GLU A 96 -6.78 -11.38 -2.21
N SER A 97 -6.53 -10.09 -2.45
CA SER A 97 -7.27 -8.98 -1.82
C SER A 97 -8.46 -8.48 -2.63
N ASN A 98 -8.38 -8.54 -3.96
CA ASN A 98 -9.41 -8.10 -4.90
C ASN A 98 -9.37 -8.95 -6.19
N PRO A 99 -9.91 -10.18 -6.16
CA PRO A 99 -9.85 -11.13 -7.29
C PRO A 99 -10.43 -10.60 -8.60
N ASP A 100 -11.42 -9.72 -8.51
CA ASP A 100 -12.13 -9.14 -9.66
C ASP A 100 -11.47 -7.84 -10.18
N SER A 101 -10.32 -7.45 -9.62
CA SER A 101 -9.60 -6.26 -10.05
C SER A 101 -9.23 -6.33 -11.53
N LEU A 102 -9.54 -5.25 -12.25
CA LEU A 102 -9.19 -5.06 -13.66
C LEU A 102 -7.93 -4.20 -13.82
N THR A 103 -7.22 -3.92 -12.72
CA THR A 103 -6.03 -3.07 -12.73
C THR A 103 -4.94 -3.65 -13.63
N THR A 104 -4.49 -2.84 -14.59
CA THR A 104 -3.31 -3.16 -15.40
C THR A 104 -2.04 -2.90 -14.61
N LEU A 105 -1.17 -3.89 -14.50
CA LEU A 105 0.13 -3.77 -13.81
C LEU A 105 1.26 -3.76 -14.84
N SER A 106 2.15 -2.78 -14.75
CA SER A 106 3.35 -2.66 -15.59
C SER A 106 4.53 -2.08 -14.80
N TYR A 107 5.73 -2.13 -15.37
CA TYR A 107 6.88 -1.42 -14.82
C TYR A 107 7.60 -0.63 -15.89
N LYS A 108 8.34 0.39 -15.43
CA LYS A 108 9.25 1.18 -16.26
C LYS A 108 10.67 1.06 -15.75
N ILE A 109 11.61 0.80 -16.67
CA ILE A 109 13.03 0.91 -16.35
C ILE A 109 13.36 2.39 -16.17
N LEU A 110 13.77 2.75 -14.96
CA LEU A 110 14.10 4.12 -14.61
C LEU A 110 15.22 4.12 -13.57
N ASP A 111 16.27 4.87 -13.90
CA ASP A 111 17.34 5.20 -12.96
C ASP A 111 17.28 6.70 -12.66
N LEU A 112 16.83 7.03 -11.44
CA LEU A 112 16.72 8.42 -10.98
C LEU A 112 18.07 9.03 -10.58
N ASP A 113 19.13 8.22 -10.43
CA ASP A 113 20.49 8.70 -10.16
C ASP A 113 21.19 9.21 -11.44
N SER A 114 20.55 9.06 -12.61
CA SER A 114 21.10 9.44 -13.92
C SER A 114 20.11 10.26 -14.73
N ILE A 115 20.44 11.53 -15.02
CA ILE A 115 19.64 12.38 -15.92
C ILE A 115 19.48 11.75 -17.31
N GLN A 116 20.52 11.06 -17.78
CA GLN A 116 20.44 10.30 -19.03
C GLN A 116 19.42 9.16 -18.91
N GLY A 117 19.46 8.38 -17.82
CA GLY A 117 18.50 7.31 -17.56
C GLY A 117 17.06 7.80 -17.48
N ILE A 118 16.83 8.99 -16.90
CA ILE A 118 15.51 9.63 -16.87
C ILE A 118 15.05 9.97 -18.30
N ARG A 119 15.92 10.57 -19.12
CA ARG A 119 15.57 10.92 -20.52
C ARG A 119 15.27 9.70 -21.36
N GLU A 120 16.05 8.63 -21.24
CA GLU A 120 15.83 7.36 -21.95
C GLU A 120 14.53 6.67 -21.50
N ALA A 121 14.22 6.71 -20.20
CA ALA A 121 12.96 6.21 -19.68
C ALA A 121 11.76 7.00 -20.24
N VAL A 122 11.83 8.33 -20.26
CA VAL A 122 10.75 9.14 -20.84
C VAL A 122 10.64 8.92 -22.34
N ALA A 123 11.76 8.88 -23.07
CA ALA A 123 11.76 8.68 -24.53
C ALA A 123 11.27 7.30 -24.97
N SER A 124 11.39 6.28 -24.11
CA SER A 124 10.85 4.94 -24.37
C SER A 124 9.36 4.82 -24.05
N TRP A 125 8.72 5.85 -23.49
CA TRP A 125 7.30 6.03 -23.71
C TRP A 125 7.20 6.68 -25.09
N GLU A 126 6.79 5.91 -26.09
CA GLU A 126 6.54 6.40 -27.46
C GLU A 126 5.45 7.50 -27.43
N ASP A 127 4.83 7.84 -28.57
CA ASP A 127 3.77 8.86 -28.67
C ASP A 127 2.55 8.63 -27.72
N ASN A 128 2.51 7.51 -26.99
CA ASN A 128 1.50 7.14 -26.01
C ASN A 128 2.01 7.22 -24.56
N LEU A 129 2.37 8.43 -24.11
CA LEU A 129 2.56 8.69 -22.70
C LEU A 129 1.19 8.61 -21.99
N PRO A 130 0.99 7.74 -20.98
CA PRO A 130 -0.27 7.72 -20.26
C PRO A 130 -0.41 9.01 -19.43
N THR A 131 -1.64 9.51 -19.29
CA THR A 131 -1.92 10.55 -18.31
C THR A 131 -1.67 9.99 -16.91
N ILE A 132 -0.65 10.48 -16.22
CA ILE A 132 -0.35 10.09 -14.84
C ILE A 132 -1.24 10.94 -13.91
N ASN A 133 -2.15 10.31 -13.20
CA ASN A 133 -3.04 11.01 -12.26
C ASN A 133 -2.41 11.14 -10.86
N CYS A 134 -1.53 10.20 -10.51
CA CYS A 134 -0.83 10.18 -9.22
C CYS A 134 0.63 9.75 -9.43
N LEU A 135 1.55 10.53 -8.88
CA LEU A 135 2.98 10.26 -8.86
C LEU A 135 3.40 10.09 -7.40
N VAL A 136 3.94 8.91 -7.07
CA VAL A 136 4.41 8.54 -5.73
C VAL A 136 5.93 8.48 -5.68
#